data_AF-A0A932Q5F0-F1
#
_entry.id   AF-A0A932Q5F0-F1
#
_cell.length_a   1.000
_cell.length_b   1.000
_cell.length_c   1.000
_cell.angle_alpha   90.00
_cell.angle_beta   90.00
_cell.angle_gamma   90.00
#
_symmetry.space_group_name_H-M   'P 1'
#
loop_
_entity.id
_entity.type
_entity.pdbx_description
1 polymer ?
#
loop_
_entity_poly.entity_id
_entity_poly.type
_entity_poly.pdbx_seq_one_letter_code
_entity_poly.pdbx_strand_id
1 'polypeptide(L)'
;MRKLAAILFLIFFCLPRSEAGVNWASKVHEIYLKNGMKFLLYQRGEAPVFSAYVRFRVGGMDEEVGKTGLAHFLEHMAFKGTEKIGTTNYAAEKPILEKIEAAGLELSEEYGRGAAADASKIQTLKEKLKTLHQEEE
;
A
#
# COMPACT_ATOMS: atom_id res chain seq x y z
N MET A 1 -4.14 64.94 22.37
CA MET A 1 -4.60 63.87 21.44
C MET A 1 -3.47 62.98 20.91
N ARG A 2 -2.35 63.50 20.37
CA ARG A 2 -1.24 62.68 19.84
C ARG A 2 -0.57 61.72 20.83
N LYS A 3 -0.39 62.10 22.11
CA LYS A 3 0.17 61.23 23.16
C LYS A 3 -0.75 60.07 23.55
N LEU A 4 -2.07 60.32 23.53
CA LEU A 4 -3.08 59.29 23.82
C LEU A 4 -3.14 58.25 22.69
N ALA A 5 -3.07 58.72 21.44
CA ALA A 5 -3.00 57.85 20.26
C ALA A 5 -1.73 56.98 20.24
N ALA A 6 -0.57 57.52 20.65
CA ALA A 6 0.67 56.77 20.73
C ALA A 6 0.64 55.67 21.82
N ILE A 7 -0.01 55.93 22.96
CA ILE A 7 -0.18 54.95 24.04
C ILE A 7 -1.15 53.84 23.62
N LEU A 8 -2.25 54.18 22.97
CA LEU A 8 -3.18 53.20 22.39
C LEU A 8 -2.52 52.33 21.30
N PHE A 9 -1.66 52.93 20.47
CA PHE A 9 -0.90 52.20 19.45
C PHE A 9 0.13 51.24 20.06
N LEU A 10 0.81 51.65 21.13
CA LEU A 10 1.76 50.81 21.88
C LEU A 10 1.06 49.65 22.61
N ILE A 11 -0.12 49.88 23.20
CA ILE A 11 -0.91 48.83 23.85
C ILE A 11 -1.39 47.81 22.82
N PHE A 12 -1.84 48.25 21.63
CA PHE A 12 -2.29 47.36 20.57
C PHE A 12 -1.16 46.50 19.99
N PHE A 13 0.07 47.01 19.96
CA PHE A 13 1.24 46.28 19.43
C PHE A 13 1.95 45.39 20.47
N CYS A 14 1.73 45.64 21.77
CA CYS A 14 2.41 44.93 22.86
C CYS A 14 1.55 43.85 23.54
N LEU A 15 0.29 43.67 23.12
CA LEU A 15 -0.51 42.54 23.57
C LEU A 15 0.03 41.25 22.94
N PRO A 16 0.33 40.21 23.75
CA PRO A 16 0.77 38.93 23.21
C PRO A 16 -0.34 38.37 22.33
N ARG A 17 -0.06 38.30 21.02
CA ARG A 17 -0.94 37.65 20.07
C ARG A 17 -0.86 36.16 20.36
N SER A 18 -1.89 35.62 21.01
CA SER A 18 -2.00 34.18 21.20
C SER A 18 -2.16 33.54 19.82
N GLU A 19 -1.06 33.08 19.23
CA GLU A 19 -1.13 32.12 18.15
C GLU A 19 -1.59 30.81 18.76
N ALA A 20 -2.91 30.61 18.76
CA ALA A 20 -3.48 29.29 19.00
C ALA A 20 -3.13 28.42 17.78
N GLY A 21 -1.89 27.93 17.74
CA GLY A 21 -1.49 26.86 16.85
C GLY A 21 -2.42 25.69 17.10
N VAL A 22 -3.11 25.21 16.07
CA VAL A 22 -3.99 24.05 16.20
C VAL A 22 -3.13 22.85 16.56
N ASN A 23 -3.30 22.33 17.78
CA ASN A 23 -2.69 21.06 18.16
C ASN A 23 -3.51 19.92 17.54
N TRP A 24 -3.12 19.52 16.33
CA TRP A 24 -3.77 18.42 15.62
C TRP A 24 -3.56 17.08 16.31
N ALA A 25 -2.42 16.89 16.97
CA ALA A 25 -2.07 15.63 17.64
C ALA A 25 -3.03 15.30 18.79
N SER A 26 -3.52 16.31 19.53
CA SER A 26 -4.48 16.09 20.63
C SER A 26 -5.86 15.62 20.17
N LYS A 27 -6.14 15.63 18.86
CA LYS A 27 -7.41 15.19 18.29
C LYS A 27 -7.33 13.82 17.60
N VAL A 28 -6.15 13.20 17.55
CA VAL A 28 -5.97 11.87 16.97
C VAL A 28 -6.25 10.82 18.05
N HIS A 29 -7.14 9.88 17.76
CA HIS A 29 -7.42 8.74 18.61
C HIS A 29 -6.57 7.55 18.17
N GLU A 30 -5.72 7.05 19.06
CA GLU A 30 -4.92 5.85 18.81
C GLU A 30 -5.64 4.60 19.31
N ILE A 31 -5.75 3.58 18.47
CA ILE A 31 -6.36 2.29 18.80
C ILE A 31 -5.38 1.18 18.46
N TYR A 32 -5.19 0.23 19.37
CA TYR A 32 -4.37 -0.95 19.16
C TYR A 32 -5.25 -2.20 19.11
N LEU A 33 -5.17 -2.95 18.02
CA LEU A 33 -5.88 -4.21 17.88
C LEU A 33 -5.12 -5.36 18.54
N LYS A 34 -5.82 -6.47 18.78
CA LYS A 34 -5.24 -7.70 19.36
C LYS A 34 -4.09 -8.28 18.52
N ASN A 35 -4.08 -8.06 17.21
CA ASN A 35 -3.02 -8.49 16.30
C ASN A 35 -1.82 -7.52 16.24
N GLY A 36 -1.79 -6.49 17.10
CA GLY A 36 -0.72 -5.50 17.15
C GLY A 36 -0.86 -4.33 16.16
N MET A 37 -1.91 -4.31 15.33
CA MET A 37 -2.11 -3.21 14.38
C MET A 37 -2.51 -1.92 15.10
N LYS A 38 -1.81 -0.82 14.77
CA LYS A 38 -2.09 0.53 15.27
C LYS A 38 -2.97 1.29 14.28
N PHE A 39 -4.12 1.78 14.74
CA PHE A 39 -4.99 2.71 14.03
C PHE A 39 -4.81 4.11 14.58
N LEU A 40 -4.77 5.08 13.67
CA LEU A 40 -4.82 6.50 13.96
C LEU A 40 -6.12 7.05 13.35
N LEU A 41 -7.07 7.44 14.20
CA LEU A 41 -8.36 7.96 13.77
C LEU A 41 -8.44 9.46 14.05
N TYR A 42 -8.78 10.23 13.02
CA TYR A 42 -9.03 11.66 13.14
C TYR A 42 -10.38 12.00 12.51
N GLN A 43 -11.36 12.35 13.34
CA GLN A 43 -12.69 12.68 12.87
C GLN A 43 -12.74 14.15 12.41
N ARG A 44 -13.27 14.35 11.20
CA ARG A 44 -13.49 15.65 10.57
C ARG A 44 -14.95 15.80 10.18
N GLY A 45 -15.57 16.90 10.60
CA GLY A 45 -17.00 17.15 10.36
C GLY A 45 -17.29 18.09 9.19
N GLU A 46 -16.27 18.53 8.45
CA GLU A 46 -16.46 19.57 7.43
C GLU A 46 -17.11 19.07 6.14
N ALA A 47 -16.94 17.78 5.81
CA ALA A 47 -17.54 17.14 4.64
C ALA A 47 -17.80 15.65 4.91
N PRO A 48 -18.84 15.05 4.31
CA PRO A 48 -19.18 13.63 4.48
C PRO A 48 -18.29 12.71 3.62
N VAL A 49 -16.98 12.87 3.74
CA VAL A 49 -15.96 12.07 3.05
C VAL A 49 -14.95 11.56 4.05
N PHE A 50 -14.31 10.44 3.75
CA PHE A 50 -13.22 9.90 4.56
C PHE A 50 -12.02 9.56 3.68
N SER A 51 -10.85 9.49 4.30
CA SER A 51 -9.63 9.00 3.67
C SER A 51 -8.99 8.00 4.61
N ALA A 52 -8.55 6.88 4.06
CA ALA A 52 -7.90 5.81 4.81
C ALA A 52 -6.55 5.50 4.16
N TYR A 53 -5.56 5.20 5.00
CA TYR A 53 -4.23 4.80 4.58
C TYR A 53 -3.82 3.60 5.40
N VAL A 54 -3.45 2.52 4.73
CA VAL A 54 -2.77 1.38 5.35
C VAL A 54 -1.29 1.51 5.04
N ARG A 55 -0.44 1.45 6.06
CA ARG A 55 1.00 1.58 5.90
C ARG A 55 1.67 0.32 6.43
N PHE A 56 2.53 -0.26 5.61
CA PHE A 56 3.42 -1.35 6.01
C PHE A 56 4.80 -0.77 6.26
N ARG A 57 5.45 -1.19 7.35
CA ARG A 57 6.81 -0.76 7.68
C ARG A 57 7.84 -1.67 7.00
N VAL A 58 7.76 -1.72 5.67
CA VAL A 58 8.63 -2.49 4.77
C VAL A 58 8.67 -1.79 3.40
N GLY A 59 9.79 -1.86 2.69
CA GLY A 59 9.92 -1.33 1.33
C GLY A 59 11.20 -1.80 0.65
N GLY A 60 11.62 -1.09 -0.41
CA GLY A 60 12.81 -1.46 -1.19
C GLY A 60 14.13 -1.51 -0.40
N MET A 61 14.21 -0.83 0.75
CA MET A 61 15.37 -0.89 1.64
C MET A 61 15.52 -2.26 2.33
N ASP A 62 14.43 -3.02 2.45
CA ASP A 62 14.39 -4.31 3.12
C ASP A 62 14.58 -5.49 2.13
N GLU A 63 14.87 -5.20 0.86
CA GLU A 63 15.01 -6.21 -0.20
C GLU A 63 16.41 -6.83 -0.25
N GLU A 64 16.46 -8.12 -0.58
CA GLU A 64 17.72 -8.82 -0.83
C GLU A 64 18.32 -8.44 -2.19
N VAL A 65 19.65 -8.38 -2.27
CA VAL A 65 20.36 -8.17 -3.54
C VAL A 65 19.98 -9.30 -4.52
N GLY A 66 19.60 -8.92 -5.74
CA GLY A 66 19.10 -9.86 -6.75
C GLY A 66 17.59 -10.11 -6.71
N LYS A 67 16.87 -9.58 -5.70
CA LYS A 67 15.39 -9.61 -5.60
C LYS A 67 14.79 -8.20 -5.52
N THR A 68 15.45 -7.23 -6.13
CA THR A 68 15.04 -5.82 -6.08
C THR A 68 13.72 -5.59 -6.82
N GLY A 69 12.86 -4.73 -6.28
CA GLY A 69 11.54 -4.39 -6.83
C GLY A 69 10.40 -5.27 -6.32
N LEU A 70 10.67 -6.22 -5.42
CA LEU A 70 9.66 -7.13 -4.88
C LEU A 70 8.58 -6.40 -4.06
N ALA A 71 8.95 -5.38 -3.28
CA ALA A 71 8.00 -4.59 -2.50
C ALA A 71 7.04 -3.82 -3.42
N HIS A 72 7.56 -3.24 -4.51
CA HIS A 72 6.75 -2.57 -5.52
C HIS A 72 5.89 -3.57 -6.30
N PHE A 73 6.45 -4.72 -6.68
CA PHE A 73 5.68 -5.79 -7.33
C PHE A 73 4.52 -6.26 -6.45
N LEU A 74 4.75 -6.47 -5.14
CA LEU A 74 3.71 -6.83 -4.18
C LEU A 74 2.61 -5.76 -4.10
N GLU A 75 2.97 -4.48 -4.17
CA GLU A 75 1.99 -3.37 -4.21
C GLU A 75 1.06 -3.50 -5.42
N HIS A 76 1.58 -3.76 -6.62
CA HIS A 76 0.74 -4.03 -7.81
C HIS A 76 -0.15 -5.25 -7.61
N MET A 77 0.39 -6.32 -7.05
CA MET A 77 -0.34 -7.58 -6.83
C MET A 77 -1.45 -7.44 -5.80
N ALA A 78 -1.31 -6.56 -4.80
CA ALA A 78 -2.36 -6.29 -3.81
C ALA A 78 -3.66 -5.75 -4.43
N PHE A 79 -3.61 -5.24 -5.67
CA PHE A 79 -4.77 -4.74 -6.41
C PHE A 79 -5.30 -5.72 -7.47
N LYS A 80 -4.72 -6.91 -7.59
CA LYS A 80 -5.18 -7.93 -8.55
C LYS A 80 -6.36 -8.78 -8.06
N GLY A 81 -6.79 -8.56 -6.83
CA GLY A 81 -7.92 -9.27 -6.23
C GLY A 81 -7.52 -9.99 -4.96
N THR A 82 -8.52 -10.55 -4.30
CA THR A 82 -8.41 -11.36 -3.08
C THR A 82 -9.38 -12.53 -3.21
N GLU A 83 -9.33 -13.48 -2.29
CA GLU A 83 -10.30 -14.59 -2.20
C GLU A 83 -11.76 -14.12 -2.05
N LYS A 84 -11.99 -12.83 -1.76
CA LYS A 84 -13.32 -12.25 -1.49
C LYS A 84 -13.72 -11.12 -2.44
N ILE A 85 -12.77 -10.48 -3.10
CA ILE A 85 -12.98 -9.27 -3.93
C ILE A 85 -12.20 -9.47 -5.21
N GLY A 86 -12.87 -9.38 -6.37
CA GLY A 86 -12.24 -9.58 -7.69
C GLY A 86 -12.34 -11.01 -8.23
N THR A 87 -13.04 -11.90 -7.52
CA THR A 87 -13.32 -13.29 -7.91
C THR A 87 -14.83 -13.53 -7.87
N THR A 88 -15.37 -14.35 -8.78
CA THR A 88 -16.78 -14.76 -8.75
C THR A 88 -16.94 -16.10 -8.02
N ASN A 89 -15.95 -16.99 -8.15
CA ASN A 89 -15.96 -18.29 -7.48
C ASN A 89 -14.54 -18.77 -7.17
N TYR A 90 -13.98 -18.27 -6.07
CA TYR A 90 -12.64 -18.64 -5.62
C TYR A 90 -12.44 -20.15 -5.48
N ALA A 91 -13.46 -20.91 -5.07
CA ALA A 91 -13.33 -22.37 -4.92
C ALA A 91 -13.14 -23.08 -6.27
N ALA A 92 -13.71 -22.56 -7.36
CA ALA A 92 -13.52 -23.08 -8.71
C ALA A 92 -12.22 -22.56 -9.36
N GLU A 93 -11.83 -21.31 -9.07
CA GLU A 93 -10.62 -20.67 -9.60
C GLU A 93 -9.35 -21.21 -8.94
N LYS A 94 -9.38 -21.48 -7.63
CA LYS A 94 -8.23 -21.96 -6.84
C LYS A 94 -7.42 -23.09 -7.49
N PRO A 95 -8.01 -24.21 -7.96
CA PRO A 95 -7.21 -25.27 -8.60
C PRO A 95 -6.54 -24.83 -9.91
N ILE A 96 -7.06 -23.82 -10.60
CA ILE A 96 -6.43 -23.25 -11.80
C ILE A 96 -5.28 -22.33 -11.38
N LEU A 97 -5.50 -21.47 -10.37
CA LEU A 97 -4.47 -20.61 -9.78
C LEU A 97 -3.26 -21.41 -9.25
N GLU A 98 -3.49 -22.55 -8.59
CA GLU A 98 -2.43 -23.45 -8.12
C GLU A 98 -1.61 -24.03 -9.28
N LYS A 99 -2.25 -24.33 -10.43
CA LYS A 99 -1.53 -24.79 -11.64
C LYS A 99 -0.73 -23.65 -12.29
N ILE A 100 -1.28 -22.44 -12.29
CA ILE A 100 -0.61 -21.23 -12.79
C ILE A 100 0.63 -20.96 -11.94
N GLU A 101 0.49 -20.97 -10.61
CA GLU A 101 1.61 -20.80 -9.68
C GLU A 101 2.70 -21.85 -9.91
N ALA A 102 2.32 -23.13 -9.96
CA ALA A 102 3.28 -24.21 -10.19
C ALA A 102 4.04 -24.06 -11.53
N ALA A 103 3.33 -23.75 -12.63
CA ALA A 103 3.95 -23.53 -13.93
C ALA A 103 4.81 -22.25 -13.95
N GLY A 104 4.40 -21.20 -13.24
CA GLY A 104 5.14 -19.95 -13.10
C GLY A 104 6.43 -20.11 -12.31
N LEU A 105 6.40 -20.87 -11.22
CA LEU A 105 7.59 -21.23 -10.43
C LEU A 105 8.57 -22.04 -11.27
N GLU A 106 8.09 -23.07 -11.97
CA GLU A 106 8.95 -23.88 -12.85
C GLU A 106 9.57 -23.05 -13.98
N LEU A 107 8.80 -22.11 -14.55
CA LEU A 107 9.30 -21.19 -15.57
C LEU A 107 10.36 -20.24 -15.00
N SER A 108 10.15 -19.72 -13.79
CA SER A 108 11.09 -18.84 -13.10
C SER A 108 12.40 -19.56 -12.78
N GLU A 109 12.33 -20.81 -12.31
CA GLU A 109 13.49 -21.66 -12.06
C GLU A 109 14.28 -21.92 -13.35
N GLU A 110 13.59 -22.22 -14.45
CA GLU A 110 14.26 -22.47 -15.73
C GLU A 110 14.95 -21.19 -16.25
N TYR A 111 14.32 -20.02 -16.12
CA TYR A 111 14.98 -18.74 -16.41
C TYR A 111 16.19 -18.48 -15.51
N GLY A 112 16.14 -18.89 -14.25
CA GLY A 112 17.23 -18.76 -13.28
C GLY A 112 18.50 -19.52 -13.68
N ARG A 113 18.40 -20.50 -14.59
CA ARG A 113 19.55 -21.28 -15.10
C ARG A 113 20.41 -20.52 -16.12
N GLY A 114 19.96 -19.36 -16.59
CA GLY A 114 20.72 -18.51 -17.52
C GLY A 114 21.12 -19.25 -18.80
N ALA A 115 22.42 -19.34 -19.09
CA ALA A 115 22.93 -20.00 -20.30
C ALA A 115 22.63 -21.51 -20.35
N ALA A 116 22.31 -22.13 -19.22
CA ALA A 116 21.95 -23.54 -19.13
C ALA A 116 20.43 -23.80 -19.20
N ALA A 117 19.64 -22.78 -19.51
CA ALA A 117 18.20 -22.87 -19.62
C ALA A 117 17.76 -23.58 -20.91
N ASP A 118 16.74 -24.44 -20.79
CA ASP A 118 16.11 -25.13 -21.90
C ASP A 118 15.04 -24.24 -22.56
N ALA A 119 15.35 -23.75 -23.77
CA ALA A 119 14.46 -22.90 -24.54
C ALA A 119 13.14 -23.60 -24.94
N SER A 120 13.17 -24.91 -25.17
CA SER A 120 11.97 -25.69 -25.49
C SER A 120 11.07 -25.78 -24.27
N LYS A 121 11.64 -26.05 -23.09
CA LYS A 121 10.89 -26.09 -21.83
C LYS A 121 10.26 -24.75 -21.51
N ILE A 122 10.99 -23.65 -21.68
CA ILE A 122 10.48 -22.28 -21.51
C ILE A 122 9.26 -22.04 -22.42
N GLN A 123 9.34 -22.44 -23.69
CA GLN A 123 8.24 -22.25 -24.63
C GLN A 123 7.00 -23.07 -24.23
N THR A 124 7.18 -24.34 -23.87
CA THR A 124 6.09 -25.19 -23.39
C THR A 124 5.41 -24.62 -22.14
N LEU A 125 6.20 -24.12 -21.17
CA LEU A 125 5.65 -23.52 -19.95
C LEU A 125 4.89 -22.23 -20.22
N LYS A 126 5.37 -21.39 -21.16
CA LYS A 126 4.64 -20.18 -21.59
C LYS A 126 3.31 -20.51 -22.24
N GLU A 127 3.27 -21.52 -23.10
CA GLU A 127 2.03 -21.97 -23.74
C GLU A 127 1.06 -22.53 -22.70
N LYS A 128 1.55 -23.35 -21.76
CA LYS A 128 0.76 -23.86 -20.64
C LYS A 128 0.16 -22.73 -19.79
N LEU A 129 0.97 -21.72 -19.42
CA LEU A 129 0.49 -20.57 -18.66
C LEU A 129 -0.57 -19.79 -19.44
N LYS A 130 -0.38 -19.59 -20.74
CA LYS A 130 -1.37 -18.92 -21.58
C LYS A 130 -2.70 -19.68 -21.58
N THR A 131 -2.67 -21.00 -21.73
CA THR A 131 -3.88 -21.83 -21.67
C THR A 131 -4.56 -21.74 -20.30
N LEU A 132 -3.79 -21.85 -19.21
CA LEU A 132 -4.35 -21.79 -17.86
C LEU A 132 -5.00 -20.43 -17.55
N HIS A 133 -4.41 -19.32 -18.00
CA HIS A 133 -5.04 -18.00 -17.85
C HIS A 133 -6.33 -17.85 -18.66
N GLN A 134 -6.44 -18.52 -19.80
CA GLN A 134 -7.70 -18.55 -20.57
C GLN A 134 -8.77 -19.44 -19.92
N GLU A 135 -8.37 -20.42 -19.10
CA GLU A 135 -9.29 -21.25 -18.32
C GLU A 135 -9.76 -20.56 -17.03
N GLU A 136 -9.01 -19.56 -16.55
CA GLU A 136 -9.34 -18.74 -15.38
C GLU A 136 -10.45 -17.71 -15.67
N GLU A 137 -10.50 -17.16 -16.89
CA GLU A 137 -11.52 -16.20 -17.37
C GLU A 137 -12.91 -16.82 -17.62
#